data_AF-A0A3M2C7Y0-F1
#
_entry.id   AF-A0A3M2C7Y0-F1
#
_cell.length_a   1.000
_cell.length_b   1.000
_cell.length_c   1.000
_cell.angle_alpha   90.00
_cell.angle_beta   90.00
_cell.angle_gamma   90.00
#
_symmetry.space_group_name_H-M   'P 1'
#
loop_
_entity.id
_entity.type
_entity.pdbx_description
1 polymer ?
#
loop_
_entity_poly.entity_id
_entity_poly.type
_entity_poly.pdbx_seq_one_letter_code
_entity_poly.pdbx_strand_id
1 'polypeptide(L)'
;MTPLPFHPVQATRGPTSRPMPHTIDRTDPRWLLAARACMLAGPSGVLTEDARDRLMRSASDLGFSPIHARAIINIGTGAAAQGGLGISAIEDLTPIPVPTPQAPRFVGIYVRSLIAVLALIAVVMAWWRLG
;
A
#
# COMPACT_ATOMS: atom_id res chain seq x y z
N MET A 1 11.90 -35.05 56.15
CA MET A 1 11.65 -34.15 55.00
C MET A 1 11.76 -35.00 53.74
N THR A 2 10.64 -35.29 53.10
CA THR A 2 10.56 -36.24 51.97
C THR A 2 10.47 -35.43 50.67
N PRO A 3 11.35 -35.62 49.67
CA PRO A 3 11.26 -34.89 48.41
C PRO A 3 10.08 -35.42 47.58
N LEU A 4 9.32 -34.51 46.98
CA LEU A 4 8.22 -34.85 46.06
C LEU A 4 8.78 -35.27 44.69
N PRO A 5 8.15 -36.24 44.00
CA PRO A 5 8.56 -36.68 42.68
C PRO A 5 8.23 -35.62 41.61
N PHE A 6 9.23 -35.26 40.82
CA PHE A 6 9.08 -34.43 39.63
C PHE A 6 8.51 -35.29 38.50
N HIS A 7 7.29 -35.00 38.06
CA HIS A 7 6.76 -35.55 36.81
C HIS A 7 7.09 -34.58 35.67
N PRO A 8 7.88 -34.98 34.65
CA PRO A 8 8.06 -34.16 33.47
C PRO A 8 6.75 -34.15 32.67
N VAL A 9 6.10 -32.98 32.63
CA VAL A 9 4.99 -32.74 31.70
C VAL A 9 5.59 -32.67 30.29
N GLN A 10 5.61 -33.81 29.60
CA GLN A 10 5.80 -33.84 28.15
C GLN A 10 4.55 -33.26 27.50
N ALA A 11 4.52 -31.94 27.37
CA ALA A 11 3.62 -31.28 26.46
C ALA A 11 4.01 -31.70 25.04
N THR A 12 3.32 -32.71 24.52
CA THR A 12 3.30 -33.07 23.11
C THR A 12 2.88 -31.82 22.33
N ARG A 13 3.87 -31.10 21.81
CA ARG A 13 3.65 -30.13 20.73
C ARG A 13 3.13 -30.94 19.55
N GLY A 14 1.81 -30.99 19.40
CA GLY A 14 1.19 -31.42 18.16
C GLY A 14 1.79 -30.64 16.99
N PRO A 15 1.76 -31.17 15.76
CA PRO A 15 2.18 -30.43 14.59
C PRO A 15 1.37 -29.12 14.58
N THR A 16 2.03 -28.03 14.95
CA THR A 16 1.51 -26.70 14.71
C THR A 16 1.50 -26.62 13.20
N SER A 17 0.32 -26.77 12.61
CA SER A 17 0.03 -26.31 11.27
C SER A 17 0.38 -24.82 11.28
N ARG A 18 1.66 -24.51 11.04
CA ARG A 18 2.10 -23.14 10.82
C ARG A 18 1.17 -22.63 9.72
N PRO A 19 0.35 -21.60 9.99
CA PRO A 19 -0.40 -20.97 8.92
C PRO A 19 0.65 -20.65 7.85
N MET A 20 0.42 -21.15 6.64
CA MET A 20 1.31 -20.81 5.52
C MET A 20 1.43 -19.29 5.50
N PRO A 21 2.64 -18.74 5.35
CA PRO A 21 2.83 -17.29 5.34
C PRO A 21 1.81 -16.71 4.37
N HIS A 22 1.02 -15.75 4.85
CA HIS A 22 0.02 -15.08 4.02
C HIS A 22 0.74 -14.48 2.82
N THR A 23 0.65 -15.15 1.67
CA THR A 23 1.33 -14.72 0.45
C THR A 23 0.64 -13.44 -0.02
N ILE A 24 1.26 -12.29 0.24
CA ILE A 24 0.87 -11.05 -0.40
C ILE A 24 1.20 -11.20 -1.89
N ASP A 25 0.21 -10.99 -2.75
CA ASP A 25 0.43 -11.03 -4.19
C ASP A 25 1.40 -9.92 -4.61
N ARG A 26 2.23 -10.17 -5.62
CA ARG A 26 3.16 -9.18 -6.16
C ARG A 26 2.44 -7.96 -6.72
N THR A 27 1.17 -8.11 -7.07
CA THR A 27 0.31 -7.03 -7.56
C THR A 27 -0.37 -6.24 -6.43
N ASP A 28 -0.22 -6.67 -5.17
CA ASP A 28 -0.83 -5.98 -4.03
C ASP A 28 -0.25 -4.56 -3.91
N PRO A 29 -1.10 -3.52 -3.80
CA PRO A 29 -0.64 -2.14 -3.72
C PRO A 29 0.24 -1.89 -2.49
N ARG A 30 0.08 -2.65 -1.40
CA ARG A 30 0.95 -2.58 -0.21
C ARG A 30 2.35 -3.05 -0.54
N TRP A 31 2.47 -4.16 -1.27
CA TRP A 31 3.75 -4.72 -1.71
C TRP A 31 4.46 -3.79 -2.68
N LEU A 32 3.75 -3.28 -3.68
CA LEU A 32 4.31 -2.36 -4.68
C LEU A 32 4.83 -1.06 -4.04
N LEU A 33 4.07 -0.50 -3.09
CA LEU A 33 4.47 0.71 -2.39
C LEU A 33 5.69 0.47 -1.47
N ALA A 34 5.70 -0.65 -0.73
CA ALA A 34 6.83 -1.04 0.11
C ALA A 34 8.09 -1.29 -0.73
N ALA A 35 7.96 -1.96 -1.88
CA ALA A 35 9.06 -2.22 -2.81
C ALA A 35 9.65 -0.93 -3.35
N ARG A 36 8.80 0.02 -3.73
CA ARG A 36 9.25 1.34 -4.18
C ARG A 36 9.96 2.11 -3.07
N ALA A 37 9.45 2.06 -1.84
CA ALA A 37 10.11 2.68 -0.69
C ALA A 37 11.48 2.03 -0.42
N CYS A 38 11.57 0.70 -0.48
CA CYS A 38 12.80 -0.05 -0.32
C CYS A 38 13.86 0.33 -1.37
N MET A 39 13.46 0.42 -2.64
CA MET A 39 14.36 0.82 -3.73
C MET A 39 14.87 2.25 -3.57
N LEU A 40 14.00 3.19 -3.17
CA LEU A 40 14.35 4.61 -3.03
C LEU A 40 15.23 4.89 -1.81
N ALA A 41 15.07 4.11 -0.73
CA ALA A 41 15.90 4.23 0.47
C ALA A 41 17.32 3.68 0.25
N GLY A 42 17.45 2.70 -0.66
CA GLY A 42 18.70 2.00 -0.92
C GLY A 42 19.26 1.29 0.34
N PRO A 43 20.54 0.91 0.34
CA PRO A 43 21.16 0.20 1.46
C PRO A 43 21.16 0.97 2.78
N SER A 44 21.03 2.30 2.72
CA SER A 44 21.03 3.16 3.89
C SER A 44 19.75 3.05 4.73
N GLY A 45 18.64 2.60 4.12
CA GLY A 45 17.32 2.63 4.76
C GLY A 45 16.77 4.04 5.00
N VAL A 46 17.41 5.09 4.49
CA VAL A 46 16.98 6.48 4.69
C VAL A 46 16.37 7.03 3.41
N LEU A 47 15.16 7.60 3.54
CA LEU A 47 14.49 8.34 2.46
C LEU A 47 14.78 9.84 2.60
N THR A 48 15.05 10.51 1.49
CA THR A 48 14.98 11.97 1.42
C THR A 48 13.54 12.45 1.61
N GLU A 49 13.37 13.70 2.05
CA GLU A 49 12.04 14.30 2.24
C GLU A 49 11.24 14.32 0.93
N ASP A 50 11.86 14.74 -0.18
CA ASP A 50 11.24 14.69 -1.52
C ASP A 50 10.79 13.28 -1.94
N ALA A 51 11.58 12.26 -1.61
CA ALA A 51 11.23 10.87 -1.93
C ALA A 51 10.04 10.40 -1.07
N ARG A 52 10.04 10.74 0.22
CA ARG A 52 8.93 10.46 1.13
C ARG A 52 7.65 11.15 0.67
N ASP A 53 7.70 12.41 0.27
CA ASP A 53 6.52 13.16 -0.21
C ASP A 53 5.95 12.58 -1.51
N ARG A 54 6.82 12.14 -2.43
CA ARG A 54 6.39 11.44 -3.65
C ARG A 54 5.72 10.09 -3.33
N LEU A 55 6.24 9.34 -2.37
CA LEU A 55 5.64 8.08 -1.92
C LEU A 55 4.30 8.32 -1.24
N MET A 56 4.19 9.34 -0.38
CA MET A 56 2.94 9.70 0.29
C MET A 56 1.86 10.10 -0.72
N ARG A 57 2.21 10.88 -1.76
CA ARG A 57 1.29 11.21 -2.86
C ARG A 57 0.84 9.95 -3.61
N SER A 58 1.80 9.10 -3.99
CA SER A 58 1.50 7.83 -4.67
C SER A 58 0.59 6.92 -3.84
N ALA A 59 0.82 6.86 -2.52
CA ALA A 59 -0.01 6.09 -1.60
C ALA A 59 -1.43 6.66 -1.50
N SER A 60 -1.57 7.99 -1.47
CA SER A 60 -2.87 8.65 -1.51
C SER A 60 -3.61 8.35 -2.82
N ASP A 61 -2.91 8.34 -3.96
CA ASP A 61 -3.50 8.02 -5.26
C ASP A 61 -3.97 6.55 -5.34
N LEU A 62 -3.29 5.65 -4.62
CA LEU A 62 -3.70 4.25 -4.43
C LEU A 62 -4.83 4.08 -3.41
N GLY A 63 -5.27 5.17 -2.75
CA GLY A 63 -6.37 5.15 -1.78
C GLY A 63 -5.97 4.83 -0.34
N PHE A 64 -4.68 4.79 -0.01
CA PHE A 64 -4.22 4.60 1.36
C PHE A 64 -4.49 5.82 2.24
N SER A 65 -4.82 5.58 3.50
CA SER A 65 -4.80 6.64 4.52
C SER A 65 -3.35 7.07 4.81
N PRO A 66 -3.10 8.32 5.26
CA PRO A 66 -1.75 8.77 5.60
C PRO A 66 -1.07 7.90 6.66
N ILE A 67 -1.83 7.30 7.58
CA ILE A 67 -1.32 6.42 8.63
C ILE A 67 -0.79 5.11 8.02
N HIS A 68 -1.58 4.46 7.17
CA HIS A 68 -1.16 3.23 6.50
C HIS A 68 -0.03 3.47 5.52
N ALA A 69 -0.06 4.56 4.76
CA ALA A 69 1.02 4.95 3.86
C ALA A 69 2.35 5.08 4.61
N ARG A 70 2.37 5.79 5.75
CA ARG A 70 3.57 5.92 6.59
C ARG A 70 4.06 4.58 7.12
N ALA A 71 3.16 3.72 7.58
CA ALA A 71 3.51 2.38 8.05
C ALA A 71 4.18 1.55 6.93
N ILE A 72 3.57 1.49 5.75
CA ILE A 72 4.11 0.77 4.58
C ILE A 72 5.48 1.31 4.17
N ILE A 73 5.64 2.63 4.12
CA ILE A 73 6.90 3.28 3.78
C ILE A 73 7.99 2.92 4.80
N ASN A 74 7.67 2.96 6.10
CA ASN A 74 8.60 2.62 7.17
C ASN A 74 9.04 1.15 7.12
N ILE A 75 8.11 0.23 6.81
CA ILE A 75 8.43 -1.19 6.59
C ILE A 75 9.39 -1.33 5.40
N GLY A 76 9.09 -0.67 4.28
CA GLY A 76 9.96 -0.68 3.09
C GLY A 76 11.35 -0.13 3.35
N THR A 77 11.48 0.97 4.09
CA THR A 77 12.79 1.53 4.49
C THR A 77 13.56 0.61 5.44
N GLY A 78 12.86 0.02 6.41
CA GLY A 78 13.46 -0.92 7.35
C GLY A 78 13.98 -2.18 6.65
N ALA A 79 13.19 -2.69 5.71
CA ALA A 79 13.58 -3.81 4.86
C ALA A 79 14.80 -3.47 3.98
N ALA A 80 14.90 -2.25 3.46
CA ALA A 80 16.06 -1.81 2.70
C ALA A 80 17.36 -1.85 3.52
N ALA A 81 17.30 -1.40 4.78
CA ALA A 81 18.42 -1.50 5.71
C ALA A 81 18.81 -2.95 6.04
N GLN A 82 17.87 -3.89 5.93
CA GLN A 82 18.09 -5.32 6.14
C GLN A 82 18.54 -6.06 4.85
N GLY A 83 18.70 -5.34 3.74
CA GLY A 83 19.14 -5.92 2.46
C GLY A 83 18.02 -6.35 1.52
N GLY A 84 16.75 -6.04 1.83
CA GLY A 84 15.62 -6.21 0.92
C GLY A 84 14.31 -6.61 1.60
N LEU A 85 13.23 -6.66 0.80
CA LEU A 85 11.92 -7.11 1.26
C LEU A 85 11.86 -8.63 1.38
N GLY A 86 12.10 -9.11 2.60
CA GLY A 86 11.98 -10.53 2.97
C GLY A 86 10.63 -10.88 3.61
N ILE A 87 10.58 -12.07 4.21
CA ILE A 87 9.37 -12.62 4.86
C ILE A 87 8.88 -11.72 5.99
N SER A 88 9.78 -11.15 6.80
CA SER A 88 9.39 -10.22 7.89
C SER A 88 8.58 -9.04 7.39
N ALA A 89 8.94 -8.48 6.23
CA ALA A 89 8.19 -7.37 5.65
C ALA A 89 6.78 -7.79 5.20
N ILE A 90 6.61 -9.02 4.71
CA ILE A 90 5.29 -9.56 4.35
C ILE A 90 4.41 -9.69 5.60
N GLU A 91 4.97 -10.21 6.69
CA GLU A 91 4.28 -10.33 7.98
C GLU A 91 3.82 -8.97 8.50
N ASP A 92 4.69 -7.94 8.40
CA ASP A 92 4.37 -6.58 8.82
C ASP A 92 3.34 -5.87 7.91
N LEU A 93 3.32 -6.19 6.61
CA LEU A 93 2.37 -5.63 5.64
C LEU A 93 0.99 -6.28 5.70
N THR A 94 0.91 -7.56 6.07
CA THR A 94 -0.33 -8.35 6.14
C THR A 94 -1.45 -7.68 6.95
N PRO A 95 -1.21 -7.13 8.17
CA PRO A 95 -2.26 -6.50 8.97
C PRO A 95 -2.73 -5.14 8.42
N ILE A 96 -2.01 -4.53 7.49
CA ILE A 96 -2.40 -3.24 6.90
C ILE A 96 -3.53 -3.49 5.89
N PRO A 97 -4.70 -2.83 6.02
CA PRO A 97 -5.81 -3.08 5.11
C PRO A 97 -5.45 -2.71 3.66
N VAL A 98 -5.92 -3.52 2.71
CA VAL A 98 -5.86 -3.19 1.28
C VAL A 98 -6.76 -1.98 1.04
N PRO A 99 -6.28 -0.95 0.34
CA PRO A 99 -7.07 0.26 0.13
C PRO A 99 -8.26 -0.08 -0.76
N THR A 100 -9.41 0.50 -0.45
CA THR A 100 -10.54 0.47 -1.37
C THR A 100 -10.19 1.38 -2.55
N PRO A 101 -10.29 0.91 -3.81
CA PRO A 101 -10.00 1.76 -4.96
C PRO A 101 -10.86 3.02 -4.89
N GLN A 102 -10.24 4.19 -4.73
CA GLN A 102 -10.97 5.44 -4.82
C GLN A 102 -11.41 5.61 -6.26
N ALA A 103 -12.70 5.92 -6.47
CA ALA A 103 -13.24 6.19 -7.80
C ALA A 103 -12.31 7.20 -8.52
N PRO A 104 -11.89 6.93 -9.76
CA PRO A 104 -10.85 7.71 -10.41
C PRO A 104 -11.27 9.18 -10.49
N ARG A 105 -10.52 10.05 -9.80
CA ARG A 105 -10.73 11.53 -9.81
C ARG A 105 -10.71 12.12 -11.22
N PHE A 106 -10.09 11.41 -12.17
CA PHE A 106 -10.09 11.75 -13.59
C PHE A 106 -11.49 11.78 -14.22
N VAL A 107 -12.46 10.99 -13.72
CA VAL A 107 -13.84 11.03 -14.23
C VAL A 107 -14.43 12.43 -14.07
N GLY A 108 -14.13 13.13 -12.98
CA GLY A 108 -14.60 14.49 -12.77
C GLY A 108 -14.04 15.50 -13.78
N ILE A 109 -12.78 15.34 -14.19
CA ILE A 109 -12.13 16.25 -15.15
C ILE A 109 -12.63 15.97 -16.58
N TYR A 110 -12.72 14.69 -16.97
CA TYR A 110 -13.24 14.29 -18.29
C TYR A 110 -14.72 14.65 -18.47
N VAL A 111 -15.54 14.50 -17.43
CA VAL A 111 -16.96 14.91 -17.48
C VAL A 111 -17.08 16.43 -17.62
N ARG A 112 -16.25 17.20 -16.90
CA ARG A 112 -16.31 18.66 -16.94
C ARG A 112 -15.84 19.22 -18.30
N SER A 113 -14.81 18.63 -18.90
CA SER A 113 -14.38 18.99 -20.25
C SER A 113 -15.40 18.57 -21.31
N LEU A 114 -16.03 17.40 -21.18
CA LEU A 114 -17.11 16.96 -22.07
C LEU A 114 -18.30 17.93 -22.03
N ILE A 115 -18.73 18.36 -20.85
CA ILE A 115 -19.81 19.35 -20.68
C ILE A 115 -19.43 20.68 -21.34
N ALA A 116 -18.20 21.16 -21.14
CA ALA A 116 -17.74 22.41 -21.76
C ALA A 116 -17.74 22.35 -23.29
N VAL A 117 -17.30 21.23 -23.87
CA VAL A 117 -17.32 21.01 -25.32
C VAL A 117 -18.75 20.96 -25.85
N LEU A 118 -19.65 20.23 -25.19
CA LEU A 118 -21.07 20.16 -25.59
C LEU A 118 -21.75 21.53 -25.53
N ALA A 119 -21.46 22.34 -24.49
CA ALA A 119 -21.97 23.70 -24.37
C ALA A 119 -21.47 24.60 -25.51
N LEU A 120 -20.19 24.49 -25.87
CA LEU A 120 -19.61 25.25 -26.99
C LEU A 120 -20.30 24.88 -28.32
N ILE A 121 -20.48 23.58 -28.58
CA ILE A 121 -21.17 23.10 -29.79
C ILE A 121 -22.61 23.62 -29.85
N ALA A 122 -23.33 23.59 -28.73
CA ALA A 122 -24.69 24.12 -28.66
C ALA A 122 -24.75 25.62 -28.96
N VAL A 123 -23.80 26.42 -28.45
CA VAL A 123 -23.71 27.86 -28.75
C VAL A 123 -23.44 28.11 -30.22
N VAL A 124 -22.50 27.38 -30.82
CA VAL A 124 -22.20 27.48 -32.25
C VAL A 124 -23.45 27.15 -33.06
N MET A 125 -24.08 26.00 -32.80
CA MET A 125 -25.30 25.58 -33.49
C MET A 125 -26.44 26.60 -33.37
N ALA A 126 -26.62 27.22 -32.20
CA ALA A 126 -27.61 28.26 -32.01
C ALA A 126 -27.32 29.52 -32.84
N TRP A 127 -26.04 29.91 -32.93
CA TRP A 127 -25.61 31.08 -33.69
C TRP A 127 -25.84 30.90 -35.20
N TRP A 128 -25.54 29.71 -35.73
CA TRP A 128 -25.80 29.34 -37.13
C TRP A 128 -27.30 29.27 -37.49
N ARG A 129 -28.20 29.16 -36.50
CA ARG A 129 -29.64 29.10 -36.72
C ARG A 129 -30.30 30.49 -36.70
N LEU A 130 -29.64 31.49 -36.12
CA LEU A 130 -30.18 32.83 -35.90
C LEU A 130 -29.66 33.88 -36.90
N GLY A 131 -28.57 33.60 -37.62
CA GLY A 131 -28.05 34.42 -38.71
C GLY A 131 -28.44 33.85 -40.07
#